data_AF-A0A2K3L2J9-F1
#
_entry.id   AF-A0A2K3L2J9-F1
#
_cell.length_a   1.000
_cell.length_b   1.000
_cell.length_c   1.000
_cell.angle_alpha   90.00
_cell.angle_beta   90.00
_cell.angle_gamma   90.00
#
_symmetry.space_group_name_H-M   'P 1'
#
loop_
_entity.id
_entity.type
_entity.pdbx_description
1 polymer ?
#
loop_
_entity_poly.entity_id
_entity_poly.type
_entity_poly.pdbx_seq_one_letter_code
_entity_poly.pdbx_strand_id
1 'polypeptide(L)' 'LRGFELLKAIYLDPTPFDIERDLVTPTFKLKRPQLLKYYKDQIDELYKEAKRTMA' A
#
# COMPACT_ATOMS: atom_id res chain seq x y z
N LEU A 1 9.36 8.46 -18.18
CA LEU A 1 8.84 8.46 -16.79
C LEU A 1 9.76 9.32 -15.96
N ARG A 2 9.20 10.27 -15.23
CA ARG A 2 9.97 11.12 -14.31
C ARG A 2 10.41 10.24 -13.14
N GLY A 3 11.60 10.45 -12.59
CA GLY A 3 12.17 9.59 -11.55
C GLY A 3 11.32 9.44 -10.28
N PHE A 4 10.35 10.35 -10.04
CA PHE A 4 9.39 10.26 -8.94
C PHE A 4 8.25 9.25 -9.16
N GLU A 5 8.09 8.73 -10.37
CA GLU A 5 7.06 7.72 -10.72
C GLU A 5 7.56 6.29 -10.49
N LEU A 6 8.83 6.12 -10.08
CA LEU A 6 9.42 4.83 -9.73
C LEU A 6 9.17 4.51 -8.26
N LEU A 7 8.67 3.29 -7.99
CA LEU A 7 8.45 2.78 -6.64
C LEU A 7 9.80 2.56 -5.94
N LYS A 8 9.93 3.08 -4.71
CA LYS A 8 11.15 2.92 -3.88
C LYS A 8 11.11 1.71 -2.95
N ALA A 9 9.91 1.28 -2.56
CA ALA A 9 9.69 0.15 -1.67
C ALA A 9 8.29 -0.44 -1.92
N ILE A 10 8.11 -1.72 -1.61
CA ILE A 10 6.87 -2.47 -1.82
C ILE A 10 6.61 -3.35 -0.60
N TYR A 11 5.36 -3.41 -0.16
CA TYR A 11 4.88 -4.40 0.82
C TYR A 11 4.04 -5.46 0.10
N LEU A 12 4.32 -6.74 0.36
CA LEU A 12 3.58 -7.86 -0.22
C LEU A 12 2.69 -8.49 0.86
N ASP A 13 1.37 -8.43 0.65
CA ASP A 13 0.40 -9.14 1.49
C ASP A 13 0.17 -10.55 0.91
N PRO A 14 0.30 -11.62 1.70
CA PRO A 14 0.00 -12.98 1.25
C PRO A 14 -1.49 -13.21 0.95
N THR A 15 -2.38 -12.32 1.42
CA THR A 15 -3.83 -12.46 1.33
C THR A 15 -4.37 -11.60 0.18
N PRO A 16 -5.05 -12.20 -0.82
CA PRO A 16 -5.71 -11.44 -1.89
C PRO A 16 -6.77 -10.48 -1.33
N PHE A 17 -7.02 -9.36 -2.01
CA PHE A 17 -8.08 -8.46 -1.59
C PHE A 17 -9.45 -9.13 -1.64
N ASP A 18 -10.20 -9.01 -0.55
CA ASP A 18 -11.52 -9.59 -0.40
C ASP A 18 -12.56 -8.53 -0.02
N ILE A 19 -13.82 -8.88 -0.24
CA ILE A 19 -14.97 -8.04 0.09
C ILE A 19 -15.24 -8.09 1.61
N GLU A 20 -14.86 -9.18 2.28
CA GLU A 20 -15.10 -9.38 3.72
C GLU A 20 -14.35 -8.36 4.59
N ARG A 21 -13.13 -7.97 4.21
CA ARG A 21 -12.35 -6.91 4.88
C ARG A 21 -12.73 -5.49 4.43
N ASP A 22 -13.77 -5.34 3.60
CA ASP A 22 -14.23 -4.05 3.06
C ASP A 22 -13.15 -3.27 2.27
N LEU A 23 -12.17 -3.97 1.69
CA LEU A 23 -11.06 -3.35 0.94
C LEU A 23 -11.40 -3.11 -0.54
N VAL A 24 -12.36 -3.87 -1.07
CA VAL A 24 -12.82 -3.78 -2.46
C VAL A 24 -14.35 -3.67 -2.53
N THR A 25 -14.85 -3.10 -3.62
CA THR A 25 -16.28 -3.12 -3.94
C THR A 25 -16.69 -4.53 -4.39
N PRO A 26 -18.01 -4.83 -4.45
CA PRO A 26 -18.50 -6.08 -5.05
C PRO A 26 -18.07 -6.28 -6.52
N THR A 27 -17.66 -5.21 -7.19
CA THR A 27 -17.09 -5.22 -8.55
C THR A 27 -15.56 -5.24 -8.58
N PHE A 28 -14.92 -5.59 -7.45
CA PHE A 28 -13.47 -5.70 -7.27
C PHE A 28 -12.68 -4.39 -7.49
N LYS A 29 -13.34 -3.23 -7.39
CA LYS A 29 -12.64 -1.94 -7.40
C LYS A 29 -12.07 -1.64 -6.03
N LEU A 30 -10.83 -1.18 -5.98
CA LEU A 30 -10.13 -0.82 -4.75
C LEU A 30 -10.81 0.36 -4.04
N LYS A 31 -11.12 0.19 -2.75
CA LYS A 31 -11.59 1.26 -1.88
C LYS A 31 -10.39 1.96 -1.23
N ARG A 32 -9.87 2.99 -1.91
CA ARG A 32 -8.61 3.68 -1.54
C ARG A 32 -8.55 4.15 -0.07
N PRO A 33 -9.58 4.79 0.50
CA PRO A 33 -9.53 5.24 1.90
C PRO A 33 -9.40 4.07 2.90
N GLN A 34 -10.10 2.96 2.64
CA GLN A 34 -10.09 1.76 3.46
C GLN A 34 -8.73 1.06 3.38
N LEU A 35 -8.18 0.92 2.18
CA LEU A 35 -6.83 0.39 1.96
C LEU A 35 -5.77 1.22 2.69
N LEU A 36 -5.86 2.55 2.59
CA LEU A 36 -4.92 3.43 3.30
C LEU A 36 -5.03 3.26 4.81
N LYS A 37 -6.24 3.13 5.35
CA LYS A 37 -6.46 2.89 6.79
C LYS A 37 -5.92 1.53 7.22
N TYR A 38 -6.12 0.49 6.43
CA TYR A 38 -5.71 -0.88 6.74
C TYR A 38 -4.18 -1.06 6.67
N TYR A 39 -3.53 -0.51 5.64
CA TYR A 39 -2.08 -0.63 5.43
C TYR A 39 -1.28 0.53 6.00
N LYS A 40 -1.88 1.37 6.86
CA LYS A 40 -1.25 2.60 7.34
C LYS A 40 0.11 2.33 7.98
N ASP A 41 0.17 1.36 8.87
CA ASP A 41 1.37 1.06 9.66
C ASP A 41 2.50 0.53 8.76
N GLN A 42 2.17 -0.34 7.81
CA GLN A 42 3.11 -0.87 6.82
C GLN A 42 3.64 0.24 5.91
N ILE A 43 2.76 1.12 5.43
CA ILE A 43 3.15 2.26 4.59
C ILE A 43 4.08 3.20 5.37
N ASP A 44 3.74 3.53 6.61
CA ASP A 44 4.56 4.39 7.47
C ASP A 44 5.95 3.78 7.70
N GLU A 45 6.05 2.46 7.87
CA GLU A 45 7.33 1.75 8.00
C GLU A 45 8.15 1.76 6.70
N LEU A 46 7.51 1.50 5.54
CA LEU A 46 8.17 1.60 4.24
C LEU A 46 8.76 2.99 4.01
N TYR A 47 8.07 4.06 4.42
CA TYR A 47 8.58 5.42 4.30
C TYR A 47 9.81 5.67 5.19
N LYS A 48 9.83 5.14 6.42
CA LYS A 48 11.00 5.23 7.31
C LYS A 48 12.18 4.46 6.73
N GLU A 49 11.96 3.25 6.23
CA GLU A 49 13.01 2.42 5.64
C GLU A 49 13.58 3.06 4.36
N ALA A 50 12.72 3.59 3.49
CA ALA A 50 13.15 4.30 2.29
C ALA A 50 13.98 5.54 2.64
N LYS A 51 13.61 6.27 3.71
CA LYS A 51 14.40 7.42 4.20
C LYS A 51 15.76 6.99 4.76
N ARG A 52 15.82 5.87 5.49
CA ARG A 52 17.08 5.32 6.02
C ARG A 52 18.03 4.88 4.91
N THR A 53 17.52 4.23 3.87
CA THR A 53 18.33 3.71 2.76
C THR A 53 18.91 4.80 1.86
N MET A 54 18.31 5.99 1.87
CA MET A 54 18.80 7.16 1.13
C MET A 54 19.77 8.05 1.92
N ALA A 55 20.00 7.76 3.20
CA ALA A 55 20.95 8.45 4.08
C ALA A 55 22.28 7.69 4.12
#